data_AF-A0A8X6YCG9-F1
#
_entry.id   AF-A0A8X6YCG9-F1
#
_cell.length_a   1.000
_cell.length_b   1.000
_cell.length_c   1.000
_cell.angle_alpha   90.00
_cell.angle_beta   90.00
_cell.angle_gamma   90.00
#
_symmetry.space_group_name_H-M   'P 1'
#
loop_
_entity.id
_entity.type
_entity.pdbx_description
1 polymer ?
#
loop_
_entity_poly.entity_id
_entity_poly.type
_entity_poly.pdbx_seq_one_letter_code
_entity_poly.pdbx_strand_id
1 'polypeptide(L)'
;MVTVLCDAESVINSRQLSHVSQTDSELIPLSPNSFVHDFQQISVPDLDQVDEVVLNKRIKYRQQLIIDILKRFRSEYLRLLIQRN
;
A
#
# COMPACT_ATOMS: atom_id res chain seq x y z
N MET A 1 -14.12 0.61 6.22
CA MET A 1 -13.78 1.97 5.78
C MET A 1 -13.59 1.88 4.27
N VAL A 2 -14.57 2.33 3.49
CA VAL A 2 -14.51 2.31 2.02
C VAL A 2 -13.62 3.46 1.59
N THR A 3 -12.58 3.19 0.82
CA THR A 3 -11.69 4.23 0.30
C THR A 3 -12.18 4.68 -1.07
N VAL A 4 -11.78 5.88 -1.51
CA VAL A 4 -12.09 6.40 -2.86
C VAL A 4 -11.69 5.39 -3.96
N LEU A 5 -10.68 4.56 -3.70
CA LEU A 5 -10.21 3.53 -4.62
C LEU A 5 -11.19 2.35 -4.73
N CYS A 6 -11.81 1.94 -3.62
CA CYS A 6 -12.86 0.91 -3.61
C CYS A 6 -14.12 1.36 -4.37
N ASP A 7 -14.49 2.65 -4.27
CA ASP A 7 -15.61 3.21 -5.02
C ASP A 7 -15.32 3.25 -6.53
N ALA A 8 -14.10 3.65 -6.92
CA ALA A 8 -13.67 3.66 -8.31
C ALA A 8 -13.63 2.25 -8.90
N GLU A 9 -13.12 1.27 -8.16
CA GLU A 9 -13.14 -0.14 -8.54
C GLU A 9 -14.58 -0.64 -8.75
N SER A 10 -15.48 -0.34 -7.80
CA SER A 10 -16.89 -0.73 -7.90
C SER A 10 -17.56 -0.16 -9.16
N VAL A 11 -17.30 1.10 -9.50
CA VAL A 11 -17.83 1.75 -10.71
C VAL A 11 -17.26 1.11 -11.98
N ILE A 12 -15.96 0.81 -12.03
CA ILE A 12 -15.32 0.19 -13.20
C ILE A 12 -15.84 -1.25 -13.39
N ASN A 13 -15.91 -2.03 -12.31
CA ASN A 13 -16.24 -3.44 -12.34
C ASN A 13 -17.75 -3.72 -12.46
N SER A 14 -18.61 -2.78 -12.08
CA SER A 14 -20.07 -2.89 -12.27
C SER A 14 -20.51 -2.59 -13.70
N ARG A 15 -19.59 -2.16 -14.59
CA ARG A 15 -19.91 -1.93 -16.00
C ARG A 15 -20.41 -3.23 -16.64
N GLN A 16 -21.62 -3.19 -17.21
CA GLN A 16 -22.19 -4.31 -17.94
C GLN A 16 -21.27 -4.73 -19.09
N LEU A 17 -21.00 -6.03 -19.20
CA LEU A 17 -20.24 -6.60 -20.31
C LEU A 17 -21.00 -6.34 -21.62
N SER A 18 -20.45 -5.46 -22.46
CA SER A 18 -21.03 -5.16 -23.77
C SER A 18 -20.77 -6.33 -24.73
N HIS A 19 -21.73 -6.56 -25.63
CA HIS A 19 -21.62 -7.55 -26.70
C HIS A 19 -20.37 -7.28 -27.57
N VAL A 20 -19.58 -8.31 -27.84
CA VAL A 20 -18.43 -8.22 -28.76
C VAL A 20 -18.98 -8.09 -30.18
N SER A 21 -18.82 -6.93 -30.81
CA SER A 21 -19.27 -6.79 -32.20
C SER A 21 -18.32 -7.51 -33.16
N GLN A 22 -18.86 -7.96 -34.29
CA GLN A 22 -18.13 -8.71 -35.32
C GLN A 22 -17.50 -7.81 -36.38
N THR A 23 -17.56 -6.49 -36.20
CA THR A 23 -17.13 -5.49 -37.19
C THR A 23 -15.90 -4.75 -36.67
N ASP A 24 -14.80 -4.79 -37.43
CA ASP A 24 -13.49 -4.24 -37.06
C ASP A 24 -13.47 -2.70 -36.82
N SER A 25 -14.57 -2.00 -37.11
CA SER A 25 -14.73 -0.56 -36.90
C SER A 25 -15.38 -0.17 -35.56
N GLU A 26 -15.68 -1.13 -34.69
CA GLU A 26 -16.36 -0.89 -33.41
C GLU A 26 -15.49 -1.17 -32.16
N LEU A 27 -16.06 -0.83 -30.99
CA LEU A 27 -15.40 -0.82 -29.69
C LEU A 27 -14.73 -2.17 -29.35
N ILE A 28 -13.45 -2.10 -28.95
CA ILE A 28 -12.65 -3.27 -28.54
C ILE A 28 -13.26 -3.88 -27.27
N PRO A 29 -13.50 -5.21 -27.23
CA PRO A 29 -13.97 -5.87 -26.03
C PRO A 29 -12.94 -5.79 -24.91
N LEU A 30 -13.40 -5.61 -23.68
CA LEU A 30 -12.52 -5.63 -22.51
C LEU A 30 -12.00 -7.06 -22.27
N SER A 31 -10.69 -7.18 -22.06
CA SER A 31 -10.09 -8.42 -21.56
C SER A 31 -10.42 -8.57 -20.07
N PRO A 32 -10.46 -9.80 -19.52
CA PRO A 32 -10.52 -10.01 -18.07
C PRO A 32 -9.50 -9.15 -17.30
N ASN A 33 -8.29 -8.95 -17.84
CA ASN A 33 -7.26 -8.11 -17.21
C ASN A 33 -7.57 -6.59 -17.21
N SER A 34 -8.61 -6.15 -17.91
CA SER A 34 -9.04 -4.76 -17.92
C SER A 34 -9.87 -4.36 -16.70
N PHE A 35 -10.29 -5.33 -15.88
CA PHE A 35 -10.95 -5.07 -14.61
C PHE A 35 -9.93 -4.69 -13.53
N VAL A 36 -10.32 -3.80 -12.62
CA VAL A 36 -9.52 -3.53 -11.43
C VAL A 36 -9.73 -4.72 -10.52
N HIS A 37 -8.68 -5.47 -10.24
CA HIS A 37 -8.74 -6.57 -9.28
C HIS A 37 -8.08 -6.08 -8.00
N ASP A 38 -8.63 -6.48 -6.87
CA ASP A 38 -7.89 -6.49 -5.63
C ASP A 38 -6.52 -7.14 -5.88
N PHE A 39 -5.47 -6.50 -5.36
CA PHE A 39 -4.17 -7.13 -5.33
C PHE A 39 -4.30 -8.34 -4.41
N GLN A 40 -4.53 -9.51 -4.99
CA GLN A 40 -4.35 -10.74 -4.24
C GLN A 40 -2.89 -10.73 -3.82
N GLN A 41 -2.66 -10.47 -2.54
CA GLN A 41 -1.34 -10.59 -1.96
C GLN A 41 -1.00 -12.07 -2.06
N ILE A 42 -0.34 -12.45 -3.16
CA ILE A 42 0.20 -13.80 -3.36
C ILE A 42 1.36 -13.89 -2.38
N SER A 43 1.03 -14.27 -1.14
CA SER A 43 2.02 -14.54 -0.10
C SER A 43 2.70 -15.86 -0.46
N VAL A 44 4.03 -15.86 -0.45
CA VAL A 44 4.82 -17.07 -0.54
C VAL A 44 5.48 -17.21 0.83
N PRO A 45 4.92 -18.04 1.75
CA PRO A 45 5.28 -18.02 3.17
C PRO A 45 6.78 -18.11 3.45
N ASP A 46 7.50 -18.91 2.67
CA ASP A 46 8.96 -19.07 2.77
C ASP A 46 9.71 -17.78 2.42
N LEU A 47 9.27 -17.07 1.36
CA LEU A 47 9.86 -15.80 0.97
C LEU A 47 9.47 -14.69 1.94
N ASP A 48 8.24 -14.69 2.41
CA ASP A 48 7.73 -13.70 3.38
C ASP A 48 8.50 -13.81 4.71
N GLN A 49 8.79 -15.04 5.18
CA GLN A 49 9.59 -15.27 6.38
C GLN A 49 11.03 -14.78 6.20
N VAL A 50 11.65 -15.01 5.04
CA VAL A 50 12.99 -14.51 4.72
C VAL A 50 12.99 -12.99 4.64
N ASP A 51 11.96 -12.38 4.05
CA ASP A 51 11.81 -10.93 3.92
C ASP A 51 11.65 -10.26 5.31
N GLU A 52 10.79 -10.81 6.17
CA GLU A 52 10.57 -10.31 7.53
C GLU A 52 11.81 -10.41 8.43
N VAL A 53 12.56 -11.50 8.31
CA VAL A 53 13.70 -11.81 9.19
C VAL A 53 14.98 -11.18 8.68
N VAL A 54 15.26 -11.22 7.37
CA VAL A 54 16.57 -10.86 6.81
C VAL A 54 16.54 -9.49 6.12
N LEU A 55 15.60 -9.28 5.21
CA LEU A 55 15.58 -8.09 4.36
C LEU A 55 15.11 -6.85 5.13
N ASN A 56 14.22 -7.03 6.12
CA ASN A 56 13.69 -5.94 6.92
C ASN A 56 14.57 -5.48 8.10
N LYS A 57 15.73 -6.11 8.35
CA LYS A 57 16.61 -5.73 9.49
C LYS A 57 17.05 -4.27 9.44
N ARG A 58 17.45 -3.78 8.26
CA ARG A 58 17.93 -2.40 8.09
C ARG A 58 16.80 -1.38 8.26
N ILE A 59 15.59 -1.74 7.83
CA ILE A 59 14.39 -0.91 7.97
C ILE A 59 14.00 -0.82 9.45
N LYS A 60 13.91 -1.96 10.15
CA LYS A 60 13.64 -2.04 11.59
C LYS A 60 14.67 -1.24 12.41
N TYR A 61 15.96 -1.36 12.07
CA TYR A 61 17.02 -0.55 12.71
C TYR A 61 16.81 0.96 12.52
N ARG A 62 16.48 1.41 11.30
CA ARG A 62 16.21 2.83 11.04
C ARG A 62 14.99 3.34 11.80
N GLN A 63 13.93 2.54 11.87
CA GLN A 63 12.73 2.88 12.66
C GLN A 63 13.06 3.03 14.15
N GLN A 64 13.81 2.08 14.72
CA GLN A 64 14.28 2.16 16.10
C GLN A 64 15.13 3.41 16.33
N LEU A 65 16.08 3.70 15.43
CA LEU A 65 16.96 4.87 15.54
C LEU A 65 16.17 6.18 15.53
N ILE A 66 15.14 6.31 14.68
CA ILE A 66 14.25 7.48 14.67
C ILE A 66 13.50 7.59 16.01
N ILE A 67 12.93 6.50 16.51
CA ILE A 67 12.21 6.49 17.79
C ILE A 67 13.13 6.93 18.93
N ASP A 68 14.36 6.43 18.96
CA ASP A 68 15.33 6.75 20.02
C ASP A 68 15.78 8.21 19.96
N ILE A 69 16.02 8.76 18.76
CA ILE A 69 16.32 10.18 18.57
C ILE A 69 15.16 11.04 19.06
N LEU A 70 13.93 10.71 18.68
CA LEU A 70 12.74 11.46 19.11
C LEU A 70 12.54 11.42 20.62
N LYS A 71 12.77 10.26 21.25
CA LYS A 71 12.74 10.12 22.71
C LYS A 71 13.77 11.00 23.38
N ARG A 72 15.04 10.94 22.95
CA ARG A 72 16.13 11.77 23.50
C ARG A 72 15.86 13.26 23.31
N PHE A 73 15.43 13.65 22.11
CA PHE A 73 15.04 15.03 21.84
C PHE A 73 13.96 15.52 22.81
N ARG A 74 12.92 14.71 23.03
CA ARG A 74 11.86 15.05 23.99
C ARG A 74 12.36 15.09 25.44
N SER A 75 13.19 14.14 25.86
CA SER A 75 13.62 14.03 27.27
C SER A 75 14.73 14.98 27.66
N GLU A 76 15.61 15.32 26.74
CA GLU A 76 16.78 16.16 26.98
C GLU A 76 16.48 17.59 26.52
N TYR A 77 16.13 17.77 25.26
CA TYR A 77 16.00 19.11 24.68
C TYR A 77 14.78 19.86 25.19
N LEU A 78 13.59 19.25 25.17
CA LEU A 78 12.38 19.90 25.70
C LEU A 78 12.42 20.06 27.22
N ARG A 79 13.07 19.14 27.94
CA ARG A 79 13.25 19.27 29.40
C ARG A 79 14.17 20.43 29.76
N LEU A 80 15.26 20.63 29.00
CA LEU A 80 16.16 21.78 29.16
C LEU A 80 15.47 23.11 28.82
N LEU A 81 14.54 23.12 27.85
CA LEU A 81 13.71 24.29 27.54
C LEU A 81 12.82 24.70 28.72
N ILE A 82 12.24 23.73 29.43
CA ILE A 82 11.37 24.01 30.60
C ILE A 82 12.19 24.55 31.78
N GLN A 83 13.45 24.12 31.96
CA GLN A 83 14.31 24.60 33.05
C GLN A 83 14.86 26.02 32.86
N ARG A 84 14.78 26.59 31.65
CA ARG A 84 15.41 27.87 31.30
C ARG A 84 14.41 29.04 31.21
N ASN A 85 13.12 28.78 31.46
CA ASN A 85 12.08 29.78 31.69
C ASN A 85 11.81 29.91 33.19
#